data_AF-A0A3R7KTY6-F1
#
_entry.id   AF-A0A3R7KTY6-F1
#
_cell.length_a   1.000
_cell.length_b   1.000
_cell.length_c   1.000
_cell.angle_alpha   90.00
_cell.angle_beta   90.00
_cell.angle_gamma   90.00
#
_symmetry.space_group_name_H-M   'P 1'
#
loop_
_entity.id
_entity.type
_entity.pdbx_description
1 polymer ?
#
loop_
_entity_poly.entity_id
_entity_poly.type
_entity_poly.pdbx_seq_one_letter_code
_entity_poly.pdbx_strand_id
1 'polypeptide(L)'
;MIGYAVVQSAEDVIGAARSLAVKGEHVEAVYAAHERLEEDLANLPVMIAELRNPTSSCLDPWVGVSATLESLCHEVELCLQLFSISVRVQRYKALRTVAALYDQQKSSADRLRGFFLIISASFTVDATVTPMPAVILRKFAQVIRPFDASQAAEWLNVGIHSMLDAARSSQVPASCPPLGKLSSLSVFAGNGAAAAQVKAKGAATSLMVCMLTLLIKCRAEAGEATMEVHTRESELREFLEDDVLKSLMQFEGVCATTMQKKKQHIQARMERRSATKRATPAPKAERVDSKDTWAGTGGCATSYLQRLRQNLEHLWDPEWRRHPARIVMVVAGVILLLLLTRLLVSLVARGMQSLKRTPYGAKKRLTL
;
A
#
# COMPACT_ATOMS: atom_id res chain seq x y z
N MET A 1 33.98 25.41 18.06
CA MET A 1 34.16 23.95 17.95
C MET A 1 32.79 23.39 17.59
N ILE A 2 32.52 23.31 16.29
CA ILE A 2 31.22 22.85 15.76
C ILE A 2 31.27 21.33 15.85
N GLY A 3 30.51 20.76 16.77
CA GLY A 3 30.35 19.32 16.87
C GLY A 3 29.65 18.84 15.59
N TYR A 4 30.37 18.13 14.74
CA TYR A 4 29.76 17.37 13.67
C TYR A 4 28.85 16.33 14.32
N ALA A 5 27.54 16.54 14.21
CA ALA A 5 26.58 15.47 14.46
C ALA A 5 26.97 14.32 13.53
N VAL A 6 27.26 13.15 14.10
CA VAL A 6 27.47 11.93 13.34
C VAL A 6 26.21 11.73 12.51
N VAL A 7 26.31 11.92 11.20
CA VAL A 7 25.24 11.59 10.26
C VAL A 7 25.01 10.09 10.44
N GLN A 8 23.90 9.73 11.08
CA GLN A 8 23.51 8.34 11.19
C GLN A 8 23.29 7.83 9.77
N SER A 9 23.91 6.70 9.42
CA SER A 9 23.70 6.08 8.12
C SER A 9 22.21 5.83 7.92
N ALA A 10 21.69 6.01 6.70
CA ALA A 10 20.31 5.64 6.37
C ALA A 10 20.00 4.18 6.78
N GLU A 11 20.99 3.29 6.70
CA GLU A 11 20.87 1.90 7.15
C GLU A 11 20.68 1.76 8.66
N ASP A 12 21.35 2.57 9.48
CA ASP A 12 21.24 2.54 10.94
C ASP A 12 19.85 2.99 11.40
N VAL A 13 19.28 4.00 10.73
CA VAL A 13 17.93 4.52 11.03
C VAL A 13 16.84 3.55 10.59
N ILE A 14 17.00 2.94 9.41
CA ILE A 14 16.11 1.85 8.95
C ILE A 14 16.17 0.68 9.93
N GLY A 15 17.37 0.31 10.38
CA GLY A 15 17.57 -0.71 11.41
C GLY A 15 16.87 -0.38 12.73
N ALA A 16 16.98 0.88 13.18
CA ALA A 16 16.34 1.36 14.40
C ALA A 16 14.80 1.32 14.29
N ALA A 17 14.23 1.90 13.24
CA ALA A 17 12.79 1.91 13.01
C ALA A 17 12.22 0.48 12.86
N ARG A 18 12.90 -0.41 12.14
CA ARG A 18 12.53 -1.82 12.04
C ARG A 18 12.61 -2.53 13.40
N SER A 19 13.64 -2.24 14.19
CA SER A 19 13.79 -2.79 15.55
C SER A 19 12.64 -2.36 16.45
N LEU A 20 12.27 -1.07 16.43
CA LEU A 20 11.12 -0.53 17.17
C LEU A 20 9.80 -1.20 16.73
N ALA A 21 9.61 -1.37 15.41
CA ALA A 21 8.44 -2.06 14.88
C ALA A 21 8.36 -3.52 15.36
N VAL A 22 9.48 -4.25 15.41
CA VAL A 22 9.55 -5.63 15.92
C VAL A 22 9.31 -5.70 17.43
N LYS A 23 9.76 -4.69 18.19
CA LYS A 23 9.52 -4.58 19.64
C LYS A 23 8.08 -4.22 20.00
N GLY A 24 7.23 -3.89 19.01
CA GLY A 24 5.85 -3.48 19.22
C GLY A 24 5.67 -1.98 19.46
N GLU A 25 6.74 -1.19 19.37
CA GLU A 25 6.76 0.27 19.51
C GLU A 25 6.45 0.94 18.16
N HIS A 26 5.31 0.58 17.59
CA HIS A 26 4.97 0.95 16.22
C HIS A 26 4.85 2.47 16.00
N VAL A 27 4.29 3.19 16.98
CA VAL A 27 4.13 4.65 16.88
C VAL A 27 5.50 5.34 16.82
N GLU A 28 6.45 4.90 17.64
CA GLU A 28 7.80 5.46 17.63
C GLU A 28 8.56 5.10 16.36
N ALA A 29 8.37 3.88 15.85
CA ALA A 29 8.91 3.46 14.55
C ALA A 29 8.41 4.36 13.40
N VAL A 30 7.12 4.68 13.39
CA VAL A 30 6.53 5.60 12.40
C VAL A 30 7.17 6.97 12.51
N TYR A 31 7.25 7.55 13.70
CA TYR A 31 7.83 8.88 13.87
C TYR A 31 9.32 8.91 13.49
N ALA A 32 10.12 7.92 13.89
CA ALA A 32 11.53 7.85 13.50
C ALA A 32 11.73 7.77 11.99
N ALA A 33 10.94 6.94 11.29
CA ALA A 33 11.02 6.82 9.83
C ALA A 33 10.62 8.13 9.12
N HIS A 34 9.57 8.78 9.60
CA HIS A 34 9.06 10.02 9.00
C HIS A 34 9.93 11.25 9.31
N GLU A 35 10.61 11.30 10.46
CA GLU A 35 11.55 12.39 10.78
C GLU A 35 12.71 12.43 9.79
N ARG A 36 13.30 11.27 9.52
CA ARG A 36 14.41 11.17 8.57
C ARG A 36 13.95 11.50 7.14
N LEU A 37 12.80 10.98 6.74
CA LEU A 37 12.20 11.33 5.44
C LEU A 37 12.00 12.83 5.28
N GLU A 38 11.50 13.54 6.30
CA GLU A 38 11.31 14.99 6.21
C GLU A 38 12.61 15.77 6.13
N GLU A 39 13.69 15.28 6.76
CA GLU A 39 15.03 15.85 6.63
C GLU A 39 15.54 15.73 5.18
N ASP A 40 15.47 14.55 4.57
CA ASP A 40 15.94 14.35 3.19
C ASP A 40 15.05 15.07 2.16
N LEU A 41 13.74 15.14 2.41
CA LEU A 41 12.82 15.92 1.58
C LEU A 41 13.06 17.44 1.65
N ALA A 42 13.57 17.94 2.77
CA ALA A 42 13.95 19.35 2.93
C ALA A 42 15.31 19.66 2.29
N ASN A 43 16.24 18.71 2.33
CA ASN A 43 17.59 18.85 1.77
C ASN A 43 17.60 18.76 0.23
N LEU A 44 16.77 17.89 -0.37
CA LEU A 44 16.79 17.63 -1.81
C LEU A 44 16.65 18.90 -2.69
N PRO A 45 15.66 19.80 -2.46
CA PRO A 45 15.55 21.04 -3.23
C PRO A 45 16.82 21.91 -3.19
N VAL A 46 17.46 21.99 -2.01
CA VAL A 46 18.68 22.79 -1.80
C VAL A 46 19.82 22.21 -2.64
N MET A 47 20.01 20.89 -2.60
CA MET A 47 21.05 20.21 -3.37
C MET A 47 20.83 20.32 -4.89
N ILE A 48 19.57 20.25 -5.34
CA ILE A 48 19.21 20.47 -6.75
C ILE A 48 19.49 21.92 -7.17
N ALA A 49 19.25 22.90 -6.29
CA ALA A 49 19.56 24.30 -6.56
C ALA A 49 21.08 24.56 -6.63
N GLU A 50 21.87 23.96 -5.73
CA GLU A 50 23.34 24.07 -5.72
C GLU A 50 23.99 23.50 -6.99
N LEU A 51 23.41 22.45 -7.59
CA LEU A 51 23.86 21.92 -8.89
C LEU A 51 23.79 22.95 -10.02
N ARG A 52 22.91 23.96 -9.92
CA ARG A 52 22.78 25.02 -10.93
C ARG A 52 23.84 26.10 -10.77
N ASN A 53 24.27 26.35 -9.54
CA ASN A 53 25.21 27.41 -9.16
C ASN A 53 26.30 26.84 -8.25
N PRO A 54 27.26 26.06 -8.78
CA PRO A 54 28.27 25.39 -7.97
C PRO A 54 29.16 26.43 -7.27
N THR A 55 28.98 26.58 -5.95
CA THR A 55 29.71 27.55 -5.12
C THR A 55 31.06 27.03 -4.60
N SER A 56 31.37 25.73 -4.77
CA SER A 56 32.65 25.15 -4.35
C SER A 56 33.20 24.15 -5.38
N SER A 57 34.52 24.18 -5.60
CA SER A 57 35.20 23.38 -6.64
C SER A 57 35.74 22.03 -6.16
N CYS A 58 35.48 21.62 -4.92
CA CYS A 58 36.22 20.52 -4.27
C CYS A 58 35.41 19.22 -4.08
N LEU A 59 34.08 19.24 -4.22
CA LEU A 59 33.23 18.06 -4.05
C LEU A 59 32.31 17.92 -5.26
N ASP A 60 32.19 16.69 -5.79
CA ASP A 60 31.25 16.40 -6.87
C ASP A 60 29.81 16.48 -6.33
N PRO A 61 29.03 17.51 -6.69
CA PRO A 61 27.68 17.70 -6.15
C PRO A 61 26.72 16.56 -6.58
N TRP A 62 27.06 15.81 -7.63
CA TRP A 62 26.28 14.67 -8.08
C TRP A 62 26.32 13.51 -7.09
N VAL A 63 27.41 13.34 -6.32
CA VAL A 63 27.54 12.29 -5.31
C VAL A 63 26.54 12.50 -4.18
N GLY A 64 26.43 13.74 -3.70
CA GLY A 64 25.46 14.08 -2.64
C GLY A 64 24.03 13.86 -3.10
N VAL A 65 23.67 14.36 -4.28
CA VAL A 65 22.31 14.23 -4.84
C VAL A 65 21.95 12.75 -5.05
N SER A 66 22.90 11.96 -5.55
CA SER A 66 22.76 10.51 -5.71
C SER A 66 22.46 9.81 -4.38
N ALA A 67 23.25 10.10 -3.34
CA ALA A 67 23.07 9.52 -2.02
C ALA A 67 21.72 9.90 -1.39
N THR A 68 21.29 11.16 -1.52
CA THR A 68 19.98 11.62 -1.03
C THR A 68 18.83 10.93 -1.76
N LEU A 69 18.92 10.75 -3.09
CA LEU A 69 17.90 10.04 -3.86
C LEU A 69 17.79 8.55 -3.48
N GLU A 70 18.94 7.89 -3.24
CA GLU A 70 18.97 6.53 -2.73
C GLU A 70 18.35 6.43 -1.33
N SER A 71 18.71 7.35 -0.44
CA SER A 71 18.15 7.43 0.92
C SER A 71 16.63 7.59 0.90
N LEU A 72 16.12 8.54 0.10
CA LEU A 72 14.69 8.77 -0.10
C LEU A 72 13.95 7.51 -0.59
N CYS A 73 14.55 6.73 -1.49
CA CYS A 73 13.94 5.47 -1.96
C CYS A 73 13.69 4.49 -0.80
N HIS A 74 14.65 4.36 0.11
CA HIS A 74 14.56 3.46 1.25
C HIS A 74 13.60 3.99 2.33
N GLU A 75 13.65 5.29 2.61
CA GLU A 75 12.83 5.93 3.65
C GLU A 75 11.35 5.97 3.27
N VAL A 76 11.04 6.28 2.00
CA VAL A 76 9.67 6.18 1.50
C VAL A 76 9.16 4.75 1.57
N GLU A 77 9.98 3.77 1.18
CA GLU A 77 9.61 2.36 1.31
C GLU A 77 9.30 1.99 2.76
N LEU A 78 10.14 2.39 3.70
CA LEU A 78 9.94 2.13 5.13
C LEU A 78 8.64 2.76 5.64
N CYS A 79 8.37 4.03 5.31
CA CYS A 79 7.13 4.71 5.70
C CYS A 79 5.90 4.01 5.13
N LEU A 80 5.95 3.57 3.88
CA LEU A 80 4.88 2.81 3.22
C LEU A 80 4.72 1.39 3.79
N GLN A 81 5.78 0.74 4.25
CA GLN A 81 5.73 -0.56 4.93
C GLN A 81 5.12 -0.47 6.33
N LEU A 82 5.41 0.63 7.05
CA LEU A 82 4.83 0.90 8.36
C LEU A 82 3.37 1.35 8.27
N PHE A 83 2.95 1.90 7.12
CA PHE A 83 1.57 2.30 6.92
C PHE A 83 0.59 1.14 7.09
N SER A 84 -0.38 1.33 7.97
CA SER A 84 -1.49 0.40 8.16
C SER A 84 -2.81 1.14 8.20
N ILE A 85 -3.79 0.61 7.46
CA ILE A 85 -5.14 1.18 7.33
C ILE A 85 -5.83 1.30 8.69
N SER A 86 -5.60 0.33 9.57
CA SER A 86 -6.31 0.15 10.85
C SER A 86 -5.61 0.82 12.03
N VAL A 87 -4.36 1.24 11.87
CA VAL A 87 -3.59 1.84 12.96
C VAL A 87 -3.94 3.32 13.11
N ARG A 88 -4.24 3.71 14.35
CA ARG A 88 -4.35 5.12 14.73
C ARG A 88 -3.04 5.57 15.35
N VAL A 89 -2.37 6.49 14.68
CA VAL A 89 -1.19 7.17 15.21
C VAL A 89 -1.67 8.45 15.89
N GLN A 90 -1.42 8.57 17.19
CA GLN A 90 -1.68 9.82 17.90
C GLN A 90 -0.66 10.86 17.42
N ARG A 91 -1.15 12.05 17.08
CA ARG A 91 -0.28 13.15 16.63
C ARG A 91 0.42 13.78 17.84
N TYR A 92 1.72 13.59 17.99
CA TYR A 92 2.51 14.28 19.03
C TYR A 92 3.75 15.03 18.53
N LYS A 93 4.20 14.78 17.28
CA LYS A 93 5.15 15.65 16.57
C LYS A 93 4.50 16.22 15.30
N ALA A 94 4.89 17.45 14.94
CA ALA A 94 4.32 18.22 13.83
C ALA A 94 4.92 17.85 12.45
N LEU A 95 4.93 16.55 12.13
CA LEU A 95 5.43 16.04 10.85
C LEU A 95 4.32 16.07 9.79
N ARG A 96 4.56 16.76 8.67
CA ARG A 96 3.60 16.92 7.56
C ARG A 96 3.27 15.58 6.91
N THR A 97 4.27 14.72 6.75
CA THR A 97 4.16 13.39 6.16
C THR A 97 3.30 12.46 7.02
N VAL A 98 3.49 12.46 8.35
CA VAL A 98 2.62 11.73 9.29
C VAL A 98 1.20 12.30 9.28
N ALA A 99 1.08 13.63 9.30
CA ALA A 99 -0.22 14.29 9.28
C ALA A 99 -1.05 13.89 8.06
N ALA A 100 -0.44 13.78 6.88
CA ALA A 100 -1.10 13.35 5.65
C ALA A 100 -1.41 11.84 5.62
N LEU A 101 -0.43 10.99 5.95
CA LEU A 101 -0.54 9.54 5.78
C LEU A 101 -1.45 8.89 6.84
N TYR A 102 -1.63 9.50 8.01
CA TYR A 102 -2.43 8.96 9.12
C TYR A 102 -3.68 9.79 9.45
N ASP A 103 -4.11 10.68 8.54
CA ASP A 103 -5.33 11.48 8.69
C ASP A 103 -6.61 10.62 8.64
N GLN A 104 -7.15 10.26 9.80
CA GLN A 104 -8.32 9.39 9.91
C GLN A 104 -9.62 9.99 9.34
N GLN A 105 -9.62 11.29 8.99
CA GLN A 105 -10.76 11.91 8.32
C GLN A 105 -10.81 11.60 6.82
N LYS A 106 -9.71 11.09 6.24
CA LYS A 106 -9.56 10.82 4.81
C LYS A 106 -9.60 9.33 4.50
N SER A 107 -10.01 8.99 3.28
CA SER A 107 -9.93 7.61 2.80
C SER A 107 -8.46 7.15 2.71
N SER A 108 -8.21 5.84 2.71
CA SER A 108 -6.84 5.31 2.53
C SER A 108 -6.20 5.79 1.23
N ALA A 109 -6.98 5.88 0.14
CA ALA A 109 -6.50 6.41 -1.13
C ALA A 109 -6.10 7.89 -1.00
N ASP A 110 -6.93 8.72 -0.37
CA ASP A 110 -6.65 10.15 -0.20
C ASP A 110 -5.45 10.42 0.72
N ARG A 111 -5.26 9.59 1.74
CA ARG A 111 -4.07 9.62 2.62
C ARG A 111 -2.80 9.34 1.83
N LEU A 112 -2.80 8.29 0.99
CA LEU A 112 -1.67 7.93 0.14
C LEU A 112 -1.39 8.98 -0.93
N ARG A 113 -2.42 9.54 -1.58
CA ARG A 113 -2.26 10.66 -2.52
C ARG A 113 -1.70 11.91 -1.82
N GLY A 114 -2.20 12.25 -0.63
CA GLY A 114 -1.69 13.37 0.15
C GLY A 114 -0.22 13.19 0.54
N PHE A 115 0.18 11.98 0.93
CA PHE A 115 1.58 11.65 1.22
C PHE A 115 2.45 11.74 -0.04
N PHE A 116 1.98 11.19 -1.17
CA PHE A 116 2.66 11.31 -2.46
C PHE A 116 2.89 12.77 -2.87
N LEU A 117 1.88 13.64 -2.70
CA LEU A 117 1.98 15.07 -3.04
C LEU A 117 3.04 15.82 -2.22
N ILE A 118 3.26 15.43 -0.96
CA ILE A 118 4.33 16.02 -0.13
C ILE A 118 5.68 15.65 -0.71
N ILE A 119 5.87 14.38 -1.07
CA ILE A 119 7.14 13.91 -1.66
C ILE A 119 7.36 14.52 -3.03
N SER A 120 6.34 14.57 -3.90
CA SER A 120 6.47 15.15 -5.25
C SER A 120 6.82 16.63 -5.25
N ALA A 121 6.35 17.39 -4.26
CA ALA A 121 6.69 18.80 -4.10
C ALA A 121 8.19 19.02 -3.93
N SER A 122 8.91 18.12 -3.23
CA SER A 122 10.37 18.21 -3.03
C SER A 122 11.18 18.00 -4.31
N PHE A 123 10.57 17.47 -5.38
CA PHE A 123 11.22 17.32 -6.69
C PHE A 123 11.02 18.54 -7.61
N THR A 124 10.38 19.60 -7.12
CA THR A 124 10.15 20.82 -7.90
C THR A 124 10.93 21.99 -7.31
N VAL A 125 11.83 22.59 -8.10
CA VAL A 125 12.67 23.73 -7.71
C VAL A 125 12.55 24.84 -8.75
N ASP A 126 12.13 26.04 -8.33
CA ASP A 126 11.95 27.23 -9.19
C ASP A 126 11.20 26.92 -10.50
N ALA A 127 10.01 26.33 -10.37
CA ALA A 127 9.15 25.86 -11.46
C ALA A 127 9.74 24.77 -12.37
N THR A 128 10.94 24.26 -12.07
CA THR A 128 11.51 23.12 -12.77
C THR A 128 11.18 21.83 -12.03
N VAL A 129 10.60 20.88 -12.75
CA VAL A 129 10.26 19.56 -12.21
C VAL A 129 11.37 18.58 -12.53
N THR A 130 12.02 18.06 -11.49
CA THR A 130 12.96 16.95 -11.59
C THR A 130 12.15 15.64 -11.56
N PRO A 131 12.43 14.67 -12.44
CA PRO A 131 11.70 13.41 -12.43
C PRO A 131 11.95 12.64 -11.14
N MET A 132 10.87 12.11 -10.55
CA MET A 132 10.95 11.29 -9.33
C MET A 132 11.56 9.91 -9.63
N PRO A 133 12.30 9.31 -8.68
CA PRO A 133 12.75 7.94 -8.78
C PRO A 133 11.63 6.96 -9.16
N ALA A 134 11.89 6.14 -10.18
CA ALA A 134 10.97 5.12 -10.64
C ALA A 134 10.65 4.09 -9.54
N VAL A 135 11.60 3.85 -8.63
CA VAL A 135 11.41 2.99 -7.45
C VAL A 135 10.32 3.56 -6.53
N ILE A 136 10.36 4.86 -6.23
CA ILE A 136 9.35 5.53 -5.39
C ILE A 136 7.96 5.39 -6.04
N LEU A 137 7.84 5.72 -7.33
CA LEU A 137 6.58 5.62 -8.09
C LEU A 137 6.03 4.19 -8.05
N ARG A 138 6.89 3.19 -8.25
CA ARG A 138 6.51 1.77 -8.16
C ARG A 138 5.99 1.40 -6.76
N LYS A 139 6.66 1.83 -5.68
CA LYS A 139 6.25 1.51 -4.30
C LYS A 139 4.89 2.14 -3.98
N PHE A 140 4.69 3.39 -4.36
CA PHE A 140 3.40 4.07 -4.24
C PHE A 140 2.28 3.35 -5.00
N ALA A 141 2.53 2.99 -6.25
CA ALA A 141 1.58 2.25 -7.07
C ALA A 141 1.22 0.89 -6.44
N GLN A 142 2.18 0.18 -5.86
CA GLN A 142 1.94 -1.08 -5.17
C GLN A 142 0.97 -0.93 -3.98
N VAL A 143 1.14 0.14 -3.20
CA VAL A 143 0.37 0.36 -1.97
C VAL A 143 -1.01 0.94 -2.27
N ILE A 144 -1.16 1.82 -3.28
CA ILE A 144 -2.44 2.43 -3.61
C ILE A 144 -3.35 1.52 -4.45
N ARG A 145 -2.79 0.61 -5.26
CA ARG A 145 -3.52 -0.27 -6.18
C ARG A 145 -4.78 -0.92 -5.60
N PRO A 146 -4.79 -1.46 -4.37
CA PRO A 146 -6.00 -2.05 -3.79
C PRO A 146 -7.16 -1.07 -3.55
N PHE A 147 -6.85 0.24 -3.48
CA PHE A 147 -7.82 1.31 -3.24
C PHE A 147 -8.15 2.09 -4.51
N ASP A 148 -7.15 2.33 -5.36
CA ASP A 148 -7.28 3.02 -6.63
C ASP A 148 -6.26 2.49 -7.64
N ALA A 149 -6.71 1.59 -8.51
CA ALA A 149 -5.90 1.01 -9.57
C ALA A 149 -5.62 2.00 -10.71
N SER A 150 -6.51 2.96 -10.98
CA SER A 150 -6.30 3.96 -12.02
C SER A 150 -5.19 4.94 -11.62
N GLN A 151 -5.20 5.40 -10.36
CA GLN A 151 -4.11 6.26 -9.85
C GLN A 151 -2.76 5.52 -9.84
N ALA A 152 -2.75 4.24 -9.46
CA ALA A 152 -1.55 3.41 -9.54
C ALA A 152 -1.02 3.32 -10.97
N ALA A 153 -1.90 3.13 -11.95
CA ALA A 153 -1.54 3.07 -13.36
C ALA A 153 -0.95 4.41 -13.85
N GLU A 154 -1.52 5.55 -13.45
CA GLU A 154 -1.01 6.88 -13.79
C GLU A 154 0.43 7.08 -13.28
N TRP A 155 0.69 6.79 -12.00
CA TRP A 155 2.03 6.93 -11.43
C TRP A 155 3.06 6.01 -12.08
N LEU A 156 2.67 4.78 -12.43
CA LEU A 156 3.53 3.85 -13.16
C LEU A 156 3.82 4.35 -14.57
N ASN A 157 2.82 4.88 -15.28
CA ASN A 157 3.01 5.50 -16.59
C ASN A 157 4.06 6.62 -16.51
N VAL A 158 3.92 7.55 -15.56
CA VAL A 158 4.88 8.65 -15.39
C VAL A 158 6.30 8.12 -15.21
N GLY A 159 6.48 7.08 -14.38
CA GLY A 159 7.78 6.48 -14.16
C GLY A 159 8.35 5.79 -15.40
N ILE A 160 7.54 5.03 -16.14
CA ILE A 160 7.95 4.36 -17.38
C ILE A 160 8.40 5.37 -18.43
N HIS A 161 7.63 6.45 -18.65
CA HIS A 161 8.05 7.51 -19.58
C HIS A 161 9.36 8.14 -19.13
N SER A 162 9.47 8.49 -17.84
CA SER A 162 10.69 9.10 -17.30
C SER A 162 11.92 8.19 -17.48
N MET A 163 11.75 6.87 -17.34
CA MET A 163 12.81 5.89 -17.60
C MET A 163 13.21 5.82 -19.07
N LEU A 164 12.24 5.85 -20.00
CA LEU A 164 12.51 5.87 -21.43
C LEU A 164 13.21 7.18 -21.85
N ASP A 165 12.75 8.32 -21.35
CA ASP A 165 13.34 9.64 -21.63
C ASP A 165 14.76 9.75 -21.07
N ALA A 166 14.99 9.26 -19.86
CA ALA A 166 16.31 9.20 -19.24
C ALA A 166 17.26 8.29 -20.04
N ALA A 167 16.79 7.14 -20.52
CA ALA A 167 17.58 6.22 -21.34
C ALA A 167 17.99 6.88 -22.67
N ARG A 168 17.07 7.54 -23.36
CA ARG A 168 17.36 8.30 -24.60
C ARG A 168 18.38 9.41 -24.34
N SER A 169 18.22 10.13 -23.22
CA SER A 169 19.13 11.22 -22.82
C SER A 169 20.54 10.72 -22.47
N SER A 170 20.67 9.50 -21.95
CA SER A 170 21.96 8.90 -21.59
C SER A 170 22.82 8.47 -22.79
N GLN A 171 22.22 8.35 -23.98
CA GLN A 171 22.91 8.06 -25.23
C GLN A 171 23.54 9.32 -25.87
N VAL A 172 23.25 10.50 -25.32
CA VAL A 172 23.78 11.78 -25.81
C VAL A 172 25.16 12.03 -25.19
N PRO A 173 26.19 12.44 -25.96
CA PRO A 173 27.57 12.56 -25.49
C PRO A 173 27.75 13.43 -24.23
N ALA A 174 28.83 13.18 -23.48
CA ALA A 174 29.17 13.80 -22.19
C ALA A 174 29.26 15.34 -22.16
N SER A 175 29.11 16.00 -23.31
CA SER A 175 28.93 17.45 -23.44
C SER A 175 27.50 17.93 -23.12
N CYS A 176 26.61 17.03 -22.70
CA CYS A 176 25.22 17.33 -22.36
C CYS A 176 25.08 18.34 -21.21
N PRO A 177 24.04 19.20 -21.25
CA PRO A 177 23.75 20.14 -20.18
C PRO A 177 23.43 19.40 -18.86
N PRO A 178 23.65 20.02 -17.69
CA PRO A 178 23.46 19.43 -16.35
C PRO A 178 22.12 18.72 -16.15
N LEU A 179 21.08 19.17 -16.87
CA LEU A 179 19.72 18.68 -16.76
C LEU A 179 19.55 17.21 -17.19
N GLY A 180 20.26 16.75 -18.24
CA GLY A 180 20.15 15.36 -18.71
C GLY A 180 20.75 14.35 -17.71
N LYS A 181 21.87 14.74 -17.08
CA LYS A 181 22.52 13.93 -16.03
C LYS A 181 21.65 13.88 -14.77
N LEU A 182 21.04 15.00 -14.37
CA LEU A 182 20.11 15.05 -13.25
C LEU A 182 18.89 14.15 -13.48
N SER A 183 18.29 14.19 -14.67
CA SER A 183 17.15 13.33 -15.00
C SER A 183 17.49 11.85 -14.90
N SER A 184 18.65 11.43 -15.45
CA SER A 184 19.10 10.04 -15.35
C SER A 184 19.35 9.61 -13.89
N LEU A 185 20.09 10.42 -13.13
CA LEU A 185 20.37 10.14 -11.72
C LEU A 185 19.09 10.09 -10.88
N SER A 186 18.14 10.99 -11.14
CA SER A 186 16.88 11.08 -10.38
C SER A 186 15.97 9.91 -10.67
N VAL A 187 15.79 9.53 -11.94
CA VAL A 187 14.89 8.42 -12.32
C VAL A 187 15.40 7.08 -11.78
N PHE A 188 16.71 6.84 -11.87
CA PHE A 188 17.32 5.58 -11.45
C PHE A 188 17.82 5.59 -10.00
N ALA A 189 17.65 6.71 -9.29
CA ALA A 189 18.14 6.92 -7.93
C ALA A 189 19.57 6.40 -7.72
N GLY A 190 20.51 6.96 -8.48
CA GLY A 190 21.88 7.00 -8.01
C GLY A 190 22.72 5.74 -8.02
N ASN A 191 22.23 4.58 -8.51
CA ASN A 191 23.06 3.37 -8.70
C ASN A 191 24.44 3.80 -9.23
N GLY A 192 25.50 3.73 -8.41
CA GLY A 192 26.80 4.37 -8.70
C GLY A 192 27.49 3.86 -9.97
N ALA A 193 26.92 2.82 -10.58
CA ALA A 193 27.33 2.29 -11.86
C ALA A 193 26.48 2.79 -13.05
N ALA A 194 25.32 3.42 -12.86
CA ALA A 194 24.40 3.88 -13.91
C ALA A 194 24.97 5.00 -14.81
N ALA A 195 25.93 5.78 -14.33
CA ALA A 195 26.69 6.69 -15.20
C ALA A 195 27.61 5.95 -16.21
N ALA A 196 27.89 4.67 -15.97
CA ALA A 196 28.68 3.77 -16.83
C ALA A 196 27.90 2.53 -17.35
N GLN A 197 26.63 2.33 -16.93
CA GLN A 197 25.89 1.06 -17.05
C GLN A 197 24.61 1.11 -17.88
N VAL A 198 24.55 1.92 -18.95
CA VAL A 198 23.65 1.55 -20.05
C VAL A 198 24.06 0.20 -20.67
N LYS A 199 25.26 -0.33 -20.33
CA LYS A 199 25.71 -1.68 -20.65
C LYS A 199 25.38 -2.77 -19.62
N ALA A 200 24.95 -2.47 -18.39
CA ALA A 200 24.51 -3.51 -17.45
C ALA A 200 22.99 -3.70 -17.54
N LYS A 201 22.58 -4.43 -18.57
CA LYS A 201 21.21 -4.83 -18.93
C LYS A 201 20.37 -5.53 -17.84
N GLY A 202 20.78 -5.57 -16.57
CA GLY A 202 20.11 -6.37 -15.53
C GLY A 202 19.12 -5.62 -14.64
N ALA A 203 19.57 -4.55 -13.96
CA ALA A 203 18.78 -3.93 -12.89
C ALA A 203 17.71 -2.95 -13.42
N ALA A 204 18.08 -2.10 -14.38
CA ALA A 204 17.16 -1.11 -14.97
C ALA A 204 16.05 -1.78 -15.80
N THR A 205 16.40 -2.82 -16.56
CA THR A 205 15.46 -3.67 -17.29
C THR A 205 14.53 -4.41 -16.32
N SER A 206 15.05 -4.96 -15.23
CA SER A 206 14.24 -5.62 -14.19
C SER A 206 13.23 -4.65 -13.56
N LEU A 207 13.64 -3.42 -13.24
CA LEU A 207 12.72 -2.40 -12.71
C LEU A 207 11.63 -2.04 -13.72
N MET A 208 12.00 -1.79 -14.97
CA MET A 208 11.06 -1.49 -16.06
C MET A 208 10.03 -2.63 -16.23
N VAL A 209 10.50 -3.88 -16.28
CA VAL A 209 9.63 -5.07 -16.38
C VAL A 209 8.69 -5.16 -15.18
N CYS A 210 9.18 -4.90 -13.96
CA CYS A 210 8.33 -4.87 -12.78
C CYS A 210 7.25 -3.78 -12.85
N MET A 211 7.60 -2.58 -13.35
CA MET A 211 6.65 -1.47 -13.50
C MET A 211 5.61 -1.76 -14.57
N LEU A 212 6.02 -2.26 -15.75
CA LEU A 212 5.12 -2.67 -16.82
C LEU A 212 4.18 -3.79 -16.37
N THR A 213 4.70 -4.80 -15.68
CA THR A 213 3.89 -5.89 -15.13
C THR A 213 2.83 -5.36 -14.15
N LEU A 214 3.21 -4.42 -13.29
CA LEU A 214 2.28 -3.83 -12.34
C LEU A 214 1.27 -2.92 -13.05
N LEU A 215 1.69 -2.17 -14.07
CA LEU A 215 0.84 -1.29 -14.85
C LEU A 215 -0.27 -2.08 -15.55
N ILE A 216 0.10 -3.17 -16.24
CA ILE A 216 -0.83 -4.10 -16.89
C ILE A 216 -1.88 -4.59 -15.88
N LYS A 217 -1.44 -5.00 -14.69
CA LYS A 217 -2.35 -5.44 -13.62
C LYS A 217 -3.29 -4.32 -13.16
N CYS A 218 -2.79 -3.11 -12.96
CA CYS A 218 -3.57 -1.98 -12.50
C CYS A 218 -4.64 -1.58 -13.53
N ARG A 219 -4.26 -1.48 -14.81
CA ARG A 219 -5.19 -1.15 -15.89
C ARG A 219 -6.25 -2.21 -16.11
N ALA A 220 -5.86 -3.49 -16.05
CA ALA A 220 -6.82 -4.59 -16.11
C ALA A 220 -7.82 -4.55 -14.94
N GLU A 221 -7.36 -4.17 -13.73
CA GLU A 221 -8.24 -4.00 -12.56
C GLU A 221 -9.15 -2.77 -12.66
N ALA A 222 -8.66 -1.68 -13.25
CA ALA A 222 -9.45 -0.49 -13.57
C ALA A 222 -10.48 -0.75 -14.69
N GLY A 223 -10.34 -1.86 -15.43
CA GLY A 223 -11.20 -2.20 -16.56
C GLY A 223 -10.87 -1.43 -17.83
N GLU A 224 -9.66 -0.89 -17.92
CA GLU A 224 -9.14 -0.23 -19.11
C GLU A 224 -8.77 -1.29 -20.16
N ALA A 225 -9.24 -1.12 -21.38
CA ALA A 225 -8.98 -2.04 -22.50
C ALA A 225 -7.66 -1.75 -23.24
N THR A 226 -6.77 -0.98 -22.62
CA THR A 226 -5.54 -0.51 -23.27
C THR A 226 -4.51 -1.63 -23.35
N MET A 227 -3.95 -1.84 -24.55
CA MET A 227 -2.83 -2.73 -24.81
C MET A 227 -1.52 -1.93 -24.76
N GLU A 228 -1.16 -1.46 -23.57
CA GLU A 228 -0.06 -0.52 -23.38
C GLU A 228 1.27 -1.04 -23.91
N VAL A 229 1.58 -2.32 -23.65
CA VAL A 229 2.85 -2.91 -24.11
C VAL A 229 2.88 -2.99 -25.63
N HIS A 230 1.76 -3.32 -26.26
CA HIS A 230 1.64 -3.35 -27.72
C HIS A 230 1.76 -1.95 -28.32
N THR A 231 1.12 -0.95 -27.71
CA THR A 231 1.17 0.43 -28.23
C THR A 231 2.56 1.04 -28.17
N ARG A 232 3.40 0.61 -27.23
CA ARG A 232 4.77 1.12 -27.01
C ARG A 232 5.84 0.14 -27.46
N GLU A 233 5.49 -0.86 -28.27
CA GLU A 233 6.40 -1.95 -28.60
C GLU A 233 7.74 -1.44 -29.17
N SER A 234 7.70 -0.46 -30.08
CA SER A 234 8.90 0.12 -30.69
C SER A 234 9.83 0.78 -29.67
N GLU A 235 9.28 1.56 -28.74
CA GLU A 235 10.06 2.24 -27.69
C GLU A 235 10.64 1.24 -26.69
N LEU A 236 9.85 0.23 -26.32
CA LEU A 236 10.24 -0.78 -25.36
C LEU A 236 11.30 -1.73 -25.93
N ARG A 237 11.31 -1.98 -27.24
CA ARG A 237 12.31 -2.83 -27.91
C ARG A 237 13.73 -2.25 -27.83
N GLU A 238 13.87 -0.94 -27.72
CA GLU A 238 15.17 -0.29 -27.50
C GLU A 238 15.70 -0.53 -26.07
N PHE A 239 14.81 -0.88 -25.14
CA PHE A 239 15.10 -0.97 -23.72
C PHE A 239 15.08 -2.41 -23.17
N LEU A 240 14.27 -3.30 -23.76
CA LEU A 240 14.01 -4.66 -23.30
C LEU A 240 14.41 -5.69 -24.36
N GLU A 241 14.71 -6.91 -23.89
CA GLU A 241 14.95 -8.04 -24.78
C GLU A 241 13.63 -8.53 -25.40
N ASP A 242 13.70 -9.03 -26.64
CA ASP A 242 12.51 -9.38 -27.44
C ASP A 242 11.66 -10.48 -26.78
N ASP A 243 12.29 -11.42 -26.08
CA ASP A 243 11.63 -12.50 -25.35
C ASP A 243 10.83 -11.95 -24.14
N VAL A 244 11.41 -11.01 -23.40
CA VAL A 244 10.75 -10.30 -22.30
C VAL A 244 9.57 -9.50 -22.82
N LEU A 245 9.74 -8.79 -23.94
CA LEU A 245 8.68 -7.98 -24.55
C LEU A 245 7.51 -8.86 -25.02
N LYS A 246 7.79 -10.00 -25.67
CA LYS A 246 6.77 -11.00 -26.04
C LYS A 246 6.05 -11.56 -24.81
N SER A 247 6.78 -11.85 -23.73
CA SER A 247 6.19 -12.31 -22.48
C SER A 247 5.23 -11.29 -21.87
N LEU A 248 5.62 -10.01 -21.85
CA LEU A 248 4.78 -8.91 -21.37
C LEU A 248 3.51 -8.72 -22.21
N MET A 249 3.62 -8.79 -23.54
CA MET A 249 2.47 -8.72 -24.44
C MET A 249 1.49 -9.89 -24.21
N GLN A 250 1.99 -11.11 -24.04
CA GLN A 250 1.14 -12.27 -23.69
C GLN A 250 0.48 -12.08 -22.32
N PHE A 251 1.24 -11.60 -21.34
CA PHE A 251 0.74 -11.34 -19.99
C PHE A 251 -0.39 -10.29 -19.97
N GLU A 252 -0.28 -9.26 -20.81
CA GLU A 252 -1.32 -8.25 -21.00
C GLU A 252 -2.65 -8.85 -21.48
N GLY A 253 -2.60 -9.70 -22.51
CA GLY A 253 -3.78 -10.42 -23.00
C GLY A 253 -4.41 -11.34 -21.93
N VAL A 254 -3.58 -12.04 -21.15
CA VAL A 254 -4.06 -12.91 -20.06
C VAL A 254 -4.72 -12.08 -18.94
N CYS A 255 -4.16 -10.94 -18.57
CA CYS A 255 -4.73 -10.08 -17.53
C CYS A 255 -6.10 -9.51 -17.94
N ALA A 256 -6.19 -8.99 -19.16
CA ALA A 256 -7.44 -8.43 -19.69
C ALA A 256 -8.57 -9.47 -19.70
N THR A 257 -8.30 -10.67 -20.23
CA THR A 257 -9.28 -11.76 -20.29
C THR A 257 -9.67 -12.26 -18.90
N THR A 258 -8.72 -12.36 -17.98
CA THR A 258 -8.98 -12.80 -16.59
C THR A 258 -9.88 -11.82 -15.85
N MET A 259 -9.62 -10.51 -15.96
CA MET A 259 -10.44 -9.49 -15.29
C MET A 259 -11.81 -9.35 -15.94
N GLN A 260 -11.92 -9.49 -17.27
CA GLN A 260 -13.20 -9.54 -17.95
C GLN A 260 -14.07 -10.71 -17.46
N LYS A 261 -13.50 -11.92 -17.34
CA LYS A 261 -14.19 -13.09 -16.78
C LYS A 261 -14.61 -12.86 -15.32
N LYS A 262 -13.74 -12.25 -14.51
CA LYS A 262 -14.05 -11.90 -13.12
C LYS A 262 -15.23 -10.93 -13.03
N LYS A 263 -15.26 -9.90 -13.87
CA LYS A 263 -16.36 -8.92 -13.95
C LYS A 263 -17.67 -9.59 -14.36
N GLN A 264 -17.66 -10.42 -15.41
CA GLN A 264 -18.82 -11.20 -15.84
C GLN A 264 -19.34 -12.11 -14.73
N HIS A 265 -18.45 -12.77 -13.99
CA HIS A 265 -18.85 -13.66 -12.90
C HIS A 265 -19.48 -12.91 -11.73
N ILE A 266 -18.94 -11.74 -11.37
CA ILE A 266 -19.52 -10.86 -10.34
C ILE A 266 -20.90 -10.37 -10.79
N GLN A 267 -21.03 -9.94 -12.05
CA GLN A 267 -22.30 -9.48 -12.61
C GLN A 267 -23.35 -10.59 -12.60
N ALA A 268 -23.03 -11.79 -13.09
CA ALA A 268 -23.92 -12.94 -13.05
C ALA A 268 -24.34 -13.31 -11.61
N ARG A 269 -23.43 -13.17 -10.63
CA ARG A 269 -23.75 -13.38 -9.21
C ARG A 269 -24.68 -12.31 -8.66
N MET A 270 -24.51 -11.05 -9.06
CA MET A 270 -25.41 -9.95 -8.68
C MET A 270 -26.80 -10.16 -9.30
N GLU A 271 -26.87 -10.48 -10.58
CA GLU A 271 -28.12 -10.74 -11.32
C GLU A 271 -28.91 -11.88 -10.68
N ARG A 272 -28.25 -12.99 -10.33
CA ARG A 272 -28.88 -14.10 -9.58
C ARG A 272 -29.46 -13.64 -8.24
N ARG A 273 -28.72 -12.83 -7.48
CA ARG A 273 -29.20 -12.30 -6.18
C ARG A 273 -30.38 -11.34 -6.35
N SER A 274 -30.40 -10.51 -7.40
CA SER A 274 -31.53 -9.64 -7.69
C SER A 274 -32.76 -10.40 -8.20
N ALA A 275 -32.57 -11.47 -8.98
CA ALA A 275 -33.66 -12.32 -9.45
C ALA A 275 -34.34 -13.06 -8.28
N THR A 276 -33.57 -13.58 -7.33
CA THR A 276 -34.12 -14.19 -6.10
C THR A 276 -34.90 -13.20 -5.24
N LYS A 277 -34.48 -11.92 -5.16
CA LYS A 277 -35.23 -10.88 -4.44
C LYS A 277 -36.54 -10.48 -5.12
N ARG A 278 -36.62 -10.48 -6.47
CA ARG A 278 -37.88 -10.23 -7.20
C ARG A 278 -38.83 -11.42 -7.20
N ALA A 279 -38.31 -12.64 -7.05
CA ALA A 279 -39.13 -13.86 -7.02
C ALA A 279 -39.75 -14.16 -5.64
N THR A 280 -39.58 -13.29 -4.64
CA THR A 280 -40.32 -13.42 -3.38
C THR A 280 -41.64 -12.68 -3.55
N PRO A 281 -42.78 -13.37 -3.75
CA PRO A 281 -44.08 -12.69 -3.81
C PRO A 281 -44.32 -11.98 -2.49
N ALA A 282 -44.79 -10.73 -2.55
CA ALA A 282 -45.31 -10.05 -1.38
C ALA A 282 -46.38 -10.96 -0.73
N PRO A 283 -46.33 -11.23 0.59
CA PRO A 283 -47.35 -12.02 1.22
C PRO A 283 -48.68 -11.30 0.98
N LYS A 284 -49.63 -11.99 0.34
CA LYS A 284 -50.98 -11.48 0.16
C LYS A 284 -51.50 -11.09 1.54
N ALA A 285 -51.90 -9.82 1.68
CA ALA A 285 -52.62 -9.37 2.85
C ALA A 285 -53.95 -10.14 2.89
N GLU A 286 -53.97 -11.23 3.65
CA GLU A 286 -55.18 -11.92 4.02
C GLU A 286 -55.96 -10.95 4.91
N ARG A 287 -57.12 -10.49 4.42
CA ARG A 287 -58.10 -9.76 5.22
C ARG A 287 -58.48 -10.66 6.39
N VAL A 288 -57.91 -10.39 7.55
CA VAL A 288 -58.38 -10.91 8.82
C VAL A 288 -59.50 -9.99 9.25
N ASP A 289 -60.72 -10.50 9.17
CA ASP A 289 -61.88 -9.90 9.83
C ASP A 289 -61.58 -9.81 11.33
N SER A 290 -61.76 -8.60 11.87
CA SER A 290 -61.55 -8.31 13.27
C SER A 290 -62.56 -9.05 14.15
N LYS A 291 -62.06 -9.86 15.08
CA LYS A 291 -62.73 -10.07 16.35
C LYS A 291 -61.71 -10.19 17.47
N ASP A 292 -61.84 -9.26 18.41
CA ASP A 292 -61.01 -9.06 19.59
C ASP A 292 -60.85 -10.31 20.44
N THR A 293 -59.65 -10.59 20.95
CA THR A 293 -59.32 -10.44 22.39
C THR A 293 -57.87 -10.83 22.67
N TRP A 294 -57.29 -10.14 23.65
CA TRP A 294 -55.89 -10.16 24.05
C TRP A 294 -55.45 -11.46 24.72
N ALA A 295 -54.26 -11.99 24.35
CA ALA A 295 -53.35 -12.68 25.27
C ALA A 295 -51.92 -12.85 24.67
N GLY A 296 -50.96 -12.15 25.29
CA GLY A 296 -49.58 -12.56 25.58
C GLY A 296 -48.78 -13.43 24.60
N THR A 297 -47.83 -12.78 23.90
CA THR A 297 -46.41 -13.18 23.74
C THR A 297 -46.01 -14.60 24.16
N GLY A 298 -45.84 -15.51 23.19
CA GLY A 298 -45.22 -16.83 23.43
C GLY A 298 -44.82 -17.66 22.21
N GLY A 299 -45.03 -17.20 20.97
CA GLY A 299 -44.92 -18.06 19.77
C GLY A 299 -43.64 -17.93 18.91
N CYS A 300 -42.77 -16.96 19.18
CA CYS A 300 -41.65 -16.65 18.26
C CYS A 300 -40.33 -17.37 18.61
N ALA A 301 -40.17 -17.88 19.84
CA ALA A 301 -38.94 -18.56 20.27
C ALA A 301 -38.94 -20.07 19.90
N THR A 302 -40.11 -20.70 19.85
CA THR A 302 -40.23 -22.16 19.60
C THR A 302 -39.98 -22.53 18.14
N SER A 303 -40.43 -21.70 17.19
CA SER A 303 -40.22 -21.92 15.75
C SER A 303 -38.75 -21.75 15.32
N TYR A 304 -38.01 -20.86 15.98
CA TYR A 304 -36.58 -20.67 15.74
C TYR A 304 -35.74 -21.82 16.32
N LEU A 305 -36.06 -22.26 17.54
CA LEU A 305 -35.40 -23.42 18.17
C LEU A 305 -35.68 -24.73 17.42
N GLN A 306 -36.87 -24.90 16.86
CA GLN A 306 -37.22 -26.08 16.07
C GLN A 306 -36.47 -26.12 14.72
N ARG A 307 -36.22 -24.98 14.08
CA ARG A 307 -35.35 -24.88 12.89
C ARG A 307 -33.88 -25.13 13.19
N LEU A 308 -33.38 -24.64 14.33
CA LEU A 308 -32.02 -24.94 14.78
C LEU A 308 -31.83 -26.43 15.08
N ARG A 309 -32.84 -27.07 15.67
CA ARG A 309 -32.84 -28.51 15.93
C ARG A 309 -32.84 -29.35 14.65
N GLN A 310 -33.66 -28.99 13.66
CA GLN A 310 -33.67 -29.67 12.35
C GLN A 310 -32.35 -29.49 11.58
N ASN A 311 -31.70 -28.33 11.68
CA ASN A 311 -30.39 -28.11 11.06
C ASN A 311 -29.24 -28.85 11.76
N LEU A 312 -29.37 -29.11 13.06
CA LEU A 312 -28.41 -29.91 13.82
C LEU A 312 -28.58 -31.42 13.58
N GLU A 313 -29.82 -31.90 13.39
CA GLU A 313 -30.06 -33.29 12.99
C GLU A 313 -29.49 -33.60 11.60
N HIS A 314 -29.48 -32.63 10.68
CA HIS A 314 -28.87 -32.77 9.35
C HIS A 314 -27.33 -32.80 9.35
N LEU A 315 -26.70 -32.42 10.46
CA LEU A 315 -25.25 -32.55 10.69
C LEU A 315 -24.87 -33.91 11.29
N TRP A 316 -25.83 -34.67 11.78
CA TRP A 316 -25.62 -35.98 12.43
C TRP A 316 -25.84 -37.17 11.49
N ASP A 317 -26.10 -36.93 10.20
CA ASP A 317 -26.27 -37.98 9.22
C ASP A 317 -24.92 -38.68 8.92
N PRO A 318 -24.82 -40.02 8.94
CA PRO A 318 -23.54 -40.74 8.88
C PRO A 318 -22.86 -40.75 7.49
N GLU A 319 -23.38 -40.05 6.48
CA GLU A 319 -22.80 -40.01 5.13
C GLU A 319 -21.65 -38.98 4.98
N TRP A 320 -20.63 -39.08 5.84
CA TRP A 320 -19.46 -38.18 5.86
C TRP A 320 -18.58 -38.26 4.61
N ARG A 321 -18.74 -39.29 3.77
CA ARG A 321 -17.84 -39.57 2.64
C ARG A 321 -18.13 -38.78 1.36
N ARG A 322 -19.30 -38.13 1.20
CA ARG A 322 -19.68 -37.53 -0.09
C ARG A 322 -19.37 -36.03 -0.24
N HIS A 323 -19.15 -35.27 0.84
CA HIS A 323 -19.07 -33.79 0.76
C HIS A 323 -17.86 -33.20 1.51
N PRO A 324 -16.71 -32.96 0.85
CA PRO A 324 -15.52 -32.38 1.49
C PRO A 324 -15.75 -30.95 2.02
N ALA A 325 -16.76 -30.24 1.52
CA ALA A 325 -17.16 -28.91 2.00
C ALA A 325 -17.65 -28.92 3.47
N ARG A 326 -18.19 -30.05 3.96
CA ARG A 326 -18.64 -30.16 5.37
C ARG A 326 -17.45 -30.28 6.32
N ILE A 327 -16.37 -30.95 5.91
CA ILE A 327 -15.12 -31.04 6.69
C ILE A 327 -14.51 -29.65 6.84
N VAL A 328 -14.47 -28.86 5.76
CA VAL A 328 -13.97 -27.47 5.80
C VAL A 328 -14.81 -26.60 6.75
N MET A 329 -16.13 -26.78 6.77
CA MET A 329 -17.02 -26.06 7.70
C MET A 329 -16.81 -26.47 9.16
N VAL A 330 -16.62 -27.76 9.45
CA VAL A 330 -16.33 -28.25 10.80
C VAL A 330 -14.96 -27.74 11.26
N VAL A 331 -13.94 -27.82 10.41
CA VAL A 331 -12.60 -27.29 10.70
C VAL A 331 -12.66 -25.77 10.91
N ALA A 332 -13.38 -25.03 10.07
CA ALA A 332 -13.58 -23.59 10.26
C ALA A 332 -14.33 -23.29 11.57
N GLY A 333 -15.34 -24.08 11.93
CA GLY A 333 -16.06 -23.97 13.19
C GLY A 333 -15.16 -24.23 14.40
N VAL A 334 -14.32 -25.27 14.36
CA VAL A 334 -13.35 -25.58 15.41
C VAL A 334 -12.29 -24.48 15.53
N ILE A 335 -11.78 -23.95 14.40
CA ILE A 335 -10.85 -22.81 14.40
C ILE A 335 -11.50 -21.57 15.02
N LEU A 336 -12.76 -21.28 14.67
CA LEU A 336 -13.48 -20.15 15.25
C LEU A 336 -13.69 -20.33 16.76
N LEU A 337 -14.02 -21.55 17.20
CA LEU A 337 -14.18 -21.89 18.61
C LEU A 337 -12.85 -21.73 19.37
N LEU A 338 -11.73 -22.16 18.78
CA LEU A 338 -10.39 -22.00 19.35
C LEU A 338 -9.95 -20.52 19.41
N LEU A 339 -10.35 -19.70 18.44
CA LEU A 339 -10.10 -18.26 18.47
C LEU A 339 -10.95 -17.57 19.56
N LEU A 340 -12.21 -17.98 19.73
CA LEU A 340 -13.10 -17.47 20.78
C LEU A 340 -12.62 -17.86 22.18
N THR A 341 -12.15 -19.10 22.38
CA THR A 341 -11.59 -19.51 23.68
C THR A 341 -10.28 -18.78 23.98
N ARG A 342 -9.41 -18.56 22.98
CA ARG A 342 -8.22 -17.71 23.14
C ARG A 342 -8.57 -16.26 23.49
N LEU A 343 -9.61 -15.70 22.86
CA LEU A 343 -10.12 -14.37 23.20
C LEU A 343 -10.63 -14.30 24.64
N LEU A 344 -11.41 -15.30 25.08
CA LEU A 344 -11.88 -15.42 26.46
C LEU A 344 -10.73 -15.53 27.46
N VAL A 345 -9.72 -16.36 27.20
CA VAL A 345 -8.52 -16.48 28.06
C VAL A 345 -7.75 -15.15 28.11
N SER A 346 -7.64 -14.43 26.99
CA SER A 346 -6.97 -13.12 26.94
C SER A 346 -7.74 -12.02 27.70
N LEU A 347 -9.08 -12.09 27.70
CA LEU A 347 -9.95 -11.18 28.45
C LEU A 347 -9.88 -11.47 29.95
N VAL A 348 -9.85 -12.73 30.36
CA VAL A 348 -9.66 -13.13 31.76
C VAL A 348 -8.26 -12.73 32.25
N ALA A 349 -7.22 -12.89 31.43
CA ALA A 349 -5.85 -12.46 31.77
C ALA A 349 -5.75 -10.92 31.92
N ARG A 350 -6.40 -10.13 31.05
CA ARG A 350 -6.48 -8.67 31.18
C ARG A 350 -7.35 -8.23 32.37
N GLY A 351 -8.42 -8.95 32.67
CA GLY A 351 -9.26 -8.73 33.84
C GLY A 351 -8.51 -8.97 35.16
N MET A 352 -7.67 -10.01 35.22
CA MET A 352 -6.81 -10.28 36.38
C MET A 352 -5.67 -9.26 36.54
N GLN A 353 -5.15 -8.68 35.44
CA GLN A 353 -4.16 -7.59 35.51
C GLN A 353 -4.79 -6.27 35.99
N SER A 354 -6.05 -6.00 35.67
CA SER A 354 -6.81 -4.84 36.17
C SER A 354 -7.04 -4.90 37.68
N LEU A 355 -7.34 -6.09 38.22
CA LEU A 355 -7.56 -6.30 39.66
C LEU A 355 -6.27 -6.23 40.51
N LYS A 356 -5.07 -6.25 39.90
CA LYS A 356 -3.78 -6.11 40.61
C LYS A 356 -3.25 -4.68 40.67
N ARG A 357 -3.94 -3.68 40.11
CA ARG A 357 -3.58 -2.25 40.28
C ARG A 357 -4.49 -1.60 41.32
N THR A 358 -4.19 -1.84 42.59
CA THR A 358 -4.64 -0.97 43.68
C THR A 358 -3.91 0.38 43.61
N PRO A 359 -4.59 1.53 43.81
CA PRO A 359 -3.95 2.84 43.78
C PRO A 359 -3.39 3.18 45.16
N TYR A 360 -2.08 3.03 45.34
CA TYR A 360 -1.35 3.68 46.43
C TYR A 360 -0.77 5.00 45.90
N GLY A 361 -1.27 6.14 46.41
CA GLY A 361 -0.62 7.42 46.13
C GLY A 361 -1.47 8.68 46.26
N ALA A 362 -2.29 8.81 47.31
CA ALA A 362 -2.83 10.11 47.69
C ALA A 362 -2.96 10.21 49.21
N LYS A 363 -1.91 10.72 49.88
CA LYS A 363 -2.03 11.30 51.24
C LYS A 363 -0.93 12.33 51.48
N LYS A 364 -1.35 13.59 51.39
CA LYS A 364 -0.98 14.79 52.16
C LYS A 364 0.25 14.71 53.08
N ARG A 365 1.11 15.73 53.00
CA ARG A 365 1.48 16.54 54.19
C ARG A 365 1.90 17.96 53.81
N LEU A 366 1.10 18.91 54.30
CA LEU A 366 1.47 20.30 54.59
C LEU A 366 2.24 20.34 55.93
N THR A 367 2.98 21.44 56.14
CA THR A 367 3.66 21.93 57.37
C THR A 367 4.95 21.20 57.75
N LEU A 368 6.07 21.87 58.06
CA LEU A 368 6.33 23.23 58.54
C LEU A 368 7.50 23.87 57.78
#